data_AF-A0A1V2M7A6-F1
#
_entry.id   AF-A0A1V2M7A6-F1
#
_cell.length_a   1.000
_cell.length_b   1.000
_cell.length_c   1.000
_cell.angle_alpha   90.00
_cell.angle_beta   90.00
_cell.angle_gamma   90.00
#
_symmetry.space_group_name_H-M   'P 1'
#
loop_
_entity.id
_entity.type
_entity.pdbx_description
1 polymer ?
#
loop_
_entity_poly.entity_id
_entity_poly.type
_entity_poly.pdbx_seq_one_letter_code
_entity_poly.pdbx_strand_id
1 'polypeptide(L)' 'MSDTLDGLINRKVVIYCGRYRYYVIVFAICHNYIKGIEVSTGHIKTFNLNRIDYIEDILP' A
#
# COMPACT_ATOMS: atom_id res chain seq x y z
N MET A 1 -15.81 -12.69 6.26
CA MET A 1 -15.38 -11.27 6.34
C MET A 1 -14.64 -10.99 5.06
N SER A 2 -15.11 -10.08 4.22
CA SER A 2 -14.31 -9.69 3.05
C SER A 2 -13.17 -8.82 3.56
N ASP A 3 -11.94 -9.30 3.47
CA ASP A 3 -10.74 -8.50 3.70
C ASP A 3 -10.61 -7.48 2.56
N THR A 4 -11.47 -6.47 2.59
CA THR A 4 -11.47 -5.38 1.62
C THR A 4 -10.26 -4.50 1.87
N LEU A 5 -9.51 -4.22 0.81
CA LEU A 5 -8.33 -3.34 0.82
C LEU A 5 -8.59 -2.02 1.57
N ASP A 6 -9.83 -1.53 1.58
CA ASP A 6 -10.28 -0.34 2.32
C ASP A 6 -9.86 -0.32 3.80
N GLY A 7 -9.68 -1.48 4.44
CA GLY A 7 -9.17 -1.58 5.81
C GLY A 7 -7.72 -1.11 6.00
N LEU A 8 -6.99 -0.92 4.90
CA LEU A 8 -5.60 -0.46 4.90
C LEU A 8 -5.46 1.06 4.91
N ILE A 9 -6.56 1.83 4.76
CA ILE A 9 -6.50 3.29 4.85
C ILE A 9 -5.96 3.70 6.23
N ASN A 10 -5.00 4.62 6.24
CA ASN A 10 -4.23 5.09 7.40
C ASN A 10 -3.38 4.02 8.10
N ARG A 11 -3.19 2.85 7.49
CA ARG A 11 -2.27 1.81 7.97
C ARG A 11 -0.90 1.96 7.34
N LYS A 12 0.13 1.60 8.11
CA LYS A 12 1.49 1.42 7.61
C LYS A 12 1.59 0.00 7.07
N VAL A 13 1.92 -0.13 5.79
CA VAL A 13 2.00 -1.42 5.11
C VAL A 13 3.34 -1.55 4.37
N VAL A 14 3.71 -2.79 4.03
CA VAL A 14 4.73 -3.07 3.03
C VAL A 14 4.03 -3.51 1.74
N ILE A 15 4.24 -2.76 0.66
CA ILE A 15 3.78 -3.16 -0.67
C ILE A 15 4.94 -3.81 -1.42
N TYR A 16 4.71 -5.05 -1.88
CA TYR A 16 5.65 -5.82 -2.68
C TYR A 16 5.28 -5.72 -4.16
N CYS A 17 6.22 -5.22 -4.97
CA CYS A 17 6.08 -5.14 -6.43
C CYS A 17 7.33 -5.69 -7.12
N GLY A 18 7.25 -6.93 -7.61
CA GLY A 18 8.37 -7.70 -8.13
C GLY A 18 9.46 -7.88 -7.08
N ARG A 19 10.64 -7.30 -7.33
CA ARG A 19 11.80 -7.37 -6.42
C ARG A 19 11.87 -6.19 -5.43
N TYR A 20 10.92 -5.26 -5.50
CA TYR A 20 10.91 -4.05 -4.68
C TYR A 20 9.93 -4.16 -3.52
N ARG A 21 10.28 -3.50 -2.42
CA ARG A 21 9.47 -3.39 -1.21
C ARG A 21 9.33 -1.92 -0.85
N TYR A 22 8.11 -1.47 -0.62
CA TYR A 22 7.81 -0.09 -0.29
C TYR A 22 7.11 -0.01 1.05
N TYR A 23 7.69 0.69 2.01
CA TYR A 23 7.07 0.99 3.29
C TYR A 23 6.24 2.27 3.12
N VAL A 24 4.92 2.14 3.21
CA VAL A 24 4.00 3.23 2.88
C VAL A 24 2.87 3.33 3.89
N ILE A 25 2.46 4.55 4.19
CA ILE A 25 1.19 4.83 4.85
C ILE A 25 0.15 5.04 3.74
N VAL A 26 -0.85 4.17 3.68
CA VAL A 26 -1.89 4.25 2.65
C VAL A 26 -2.89 5.34 3.02
N PHE A 27 -3.22 6.22 2.08
CA PHE A 27 -4.20 7.30 2.31
C PHE A 27 -5.36 7.29 1.32
N ALA A 28 -5.25 6.56 0.21
CA ALA A 28 -6.36 6.38 -0.72
C ALA A 28 -6.28 5.04 -1.45
N ILE A 29 -7.43 4.42 -1.63
CA ILE A 29 -7.62 3.18 -2.39
C ILE A 29 -8.67 3.47 -3.43
N CYS A 30 -8.38 3.08 -4.67
CA CYS A 30 -9.26 3.26 -5.81
C CYS A 30 -9.38 1.91 -6.53
N HIS A 31 -10.34 1.80 -7.45
CA HIS A 31 -10.64 0.55 -8.16
C HIS A 31 -9.41 -0.18 -8.71
N ASN A 32 -8.40 0.56 -9.19
CA ASN A 32 -7.24 -0.03 -9.88
C ASN A 32 -5.88 0.34 -9.26
N TYR A 33 -5.85 1.16 -8.21
CA TYR A 33 -4.59 1.61 -7.61
C TYR A 33 -4.71 1.97 -6.14
N ILE A 34 -3.56 2.00 -5.46
CA ILE A 34 -3.38 2.46 -4.08
C ILE A 34 -2.47 3.69 -4.11
N LYS A 35 -2.77 4.70 -3.30
CA LYS A 35 -1.86 5.82 -3.03
C LYS A 35 -1.39 5.77 -1.59
N GLY A 36 -0.09 5.97 -1.41
CA GLY A 36 0.54 6.01 -0.10
C GLY A 36 1.69 6.98 -0.05
N ILE A 37 2.07 7.37 1.17
CA ILE A 37 3.23 8.20 1.46
C ILE A 37 4.36 7.25 1.86
N GLU A 38 5.46 7.26 1.12
CA GLU A 38 6.65 6.46 1.45
C GLU A 38 7.26 6.96 2.75
N VAL A 39 7.41 6.06 3.73
CA VAL A 39 7.78 6.42 5.11
C VAL A 39 9.18 7.02 5.19
N SER A 40 10.11 6.59 4.33
CA SER A 40 11.50 7.06 4.35
C SER A 40 11.70 8.43 3.70
N THR A 41 10.85 8.81 2.74
CA THR A 41 11.06 10.00 1.90
C THR A 41 9.94 11.03 2.00
N GLY A 42 8.77 10.65 2.53
CA GLY A 42 7.56 11.46 2.48
C GLY A 42 6.96 11.58 1.06
N HIS A 43 7.52 10.91 0.06
CA HIS A 43 7.03 11.01 -1.32
C HIS A 43 5.71 10.25 -1.49
N ILE A 44 4.77 10.88 -2.18
CA ILE A 44 3.52 10.23 -2.59
C ILE A 44 3.83 9.27 -3.74
N LYS A 45 3.44 8.01 -3.57
CA LYS A 45 3.53 6.98 -4.60
C LYS A 45 2.16 6.44 -4.95
N THR A 46 1.99 6.10 -6.23
CA THR A 46 0.80 5.40 -6.75
C THR A 46 1.22 4.00 -7.18
N PHE A 47 0.51 2.99 -6.68
CA PHE A 47 0.75 1.57 -6.94
C PHE A 47 -0.45 1.00 -7.69
N ASN A 48 -0.25 0.55 -8.93
CA ASN A 48 -1.32 -0.13 -9.67
C ASN A 48 -1.53 -1.53 -9.11
N LEU A 49 -2.77 -1.90 -8.80
CA LEU A 49 -3.10 -3.19 -8.17
C LEU A 49 -2.62 -4.38 -8.99
N ASN A 50 -2.63 -4.28 -10.32
CA ASN A 50 -2.14 -5.32 -11.24
C ASN A 50 -0.61 -5.50 -11.25
N ARG A 51 0.14 -4.68 -10.50
CA ARG A 51 1.61 -4.76 -10.33
C ARG A 51 2.01 -5.04 -8.89
N ILE A 52 1.05 -5.16 -7.98
CA ILE A 52 1.28 -5.50 -6.58
C ILE A 52 1.17 -7.02 -6.46
N ASP A 53 2.22 -7.65 -5.96
CA ASP A 53 2.22 -9.09 -5.71
C ASP A 53 1.56 -9.40 -4.37
N TYR A 54 1.85 -8.58 -3.36
CA TYR A 54 1.42 -8.79 -1.99
C TYR A 54 1.45 -7.49 -1.18
N ILE A 55 0.57 -7.40 -0.18
CA ILE A 55 0.57 -6.30 0.81
C ILE A 55 0.59 -6.92 2.20
N GLU A 56 1.56 -6.49 3.00
CA GLU A 56 1.73 -6.88 4.40
C GLU A 56 1.32 -5.72 5.31
N ASP A 57 0.32 -5.92 6.16
CA ASP A 57 -0.06 -4.94 7.18
C ASP A 57 0.94 -5.01 8.34
N ILE A 58 1.59 -3.88 8.63
CA ILE A 58 2.48 -3.78 9.78
C ILE A 58 1.62 -3.31 10.95
N LEU A 59 1.10 -4.26 11.72
CA LEU A 59 0.47 -3.97 12.99
C LEU A 59 1.50 -3.33 13.94
N PRO A 60 1.11 -2.31 14.72
CA PRO A 60 1.93 -1.79 15.81
C PRO A 60 2.16 -2.83 16.91
#